data_AF-A0A0G4L9B6-F1
#
_entry.id   AF-A0A0G4L9B6-F1
#
_cell.length_a   1.000
_cell.length_b   1.000
_cell.length_c   1.000
_cell.angle_alpha   90.00
_cell.angle_beta   90.00
_cell.angle_gamma   90.00
#
_symmetry.space_group_name_H-M   'P 1'
#
loop_
_entity.id
_entity.type
_entity.pdbx_description
1 polymer ?
#
loop_
_entity_poly.entity_id
_entity_poly.type
_entity_poly.pdbx_seq_one_letter_code
_entity_poly.pdbx_strand_id
1 'polypeptide(L)'
;MRIREPKTTALIFASGKMVVTGAKSEDDSKLASRKYARIIQKLGFNAKFTDFKIQNIVGSCDIKFPIRLEGLASRHHNFSSYEPELFPGLIYRMIKPKIVLLIFVSGKI
;
A
#
# COMPACT_ATOMS: atom_id res chain seq x y z
N MET A 1 4.26 11.70 12.62
CA MET A 1 3.88 11.20 13.97
C MET A 1 3.70 9.68 13.92
N ARG A 2 4.00 8.94 14.99
CA ARG A 2 3.79 7.47 15.06
C ARG A 2 3.08 7.09 16.35
N ILE A 3 2.20 6.08 16.29
CA ILE A 3 1.60 5.44 17.47
C ILE A 3 1.89 3.94 17.47
N ARG A 4 1.86 3.31 18.65
CA ARG A 4 2.16 1.88 18.82
C ARG A 4 0.98 0.97 18.48
N GLU A 5 -0.25 1.43 18.72
CA GLU A 5 -1.44 0.58 18.59
C GLU A 5 -2.64 1.35 18.03
N PRO A 6 -3.12 1.02 16.81
CA PRO A 6 -2.45 0.17 15.81
C PRO A 6 -1.09 0.75 15.38
N LYS A 7 -0.10 -0.11 15.15
CA LYS A 7 1.27 0.33 14.79
C LYS A 7 1.26 1.02 13.42
N THR A 8 1.24 2.34 13.43
CA THR A 8 1.02 3.16 12.23
C THR A 8 1.90 4.41 12.24
N THR A 9 2.02 5.04 11.09
CA THR A 9 2.65 6.35 10.91
C THR A 9 1.65 7.30 10.25
N ALA A 10 1.52 8.50 10.80
CA ALA A 10 0.78 9.61 10.18
C ALA A 10 1.73 10.69 9.67
N LEU A 11 1.53 11.09 8.42
CA LEU A 11 2.06 12.30 7.81
C LEU A 11 0.97 13.38 7.92
N ILE A 12 1.25 14.46 8.64
CA ILE A 12 0.30 15.55 8.90
C ILE A 12 0.85 16.79 8.19
N PHE A 13 0.05 17.40 7.34
CA PHE A 13 0.42 18.57 6.56
C PHE A 13 -0.12 19.85 7.20
N ALA A 14 0.53 20.99 6.95
CA ALA A 14 0.08 22.30 7.46
C ALA A 14 -1.35 22.68 7.03
N SER A 15 -1.82 22.12 5.91
CA SER A 15 -3.20 22.28 5.42
C SER A 15 -4.25 21.53 6.24
N GLY A 16 -3.86 20.75 7.26
CA GLY A 16 -4.74 19.88 8.03
C GLY A 16 -5.00 18.52 7.39
N LYS A 17 -4.55 18.29 6.16
CA LYS A 17 -4.59 16.96 5.53
C LYS A 17 -3.69 15.98 6.30
N MET A 18 -4.13 14.73 6.36
CA MET A 18 -3.38 13.66 7.03
C MET A 18 -3.39 12.40 6.19
N VAL A 19 -2.22 11.77 6.05
CA VAL A 19 -2.06 10.45 5.42
C VAL A 19 -1.58 9.48 6.49
N VAL A 20 -2.32 8.38 6.66
CA VAL A 20 -1.99 7.32 7.63
C VAL A 20 -1.58 6.07 6.88
N THR A 21 -0.47 5.45 7.28
CA THR A 21 0.08 4.22 6.68
C THR A 21 0.52 3.22 7.75
N GLY A 22 0.60 1.94 7.36
CA GLY A 22 1.09 0.83 8.19
C GLY A 22 0.00 -0.02 8.86
N ALA A 23 -1.27 0.34 8.70
CA ALA A 23 -2.38 -0.50 9.17
C ALA A 23 -2.51 -1.77 8.33
N LYS A 24 -2.97 -2.87 8.95
CA LYS A 24 -3.17 -4.18 8.29
C LYS A 24 -4.62 -4.50 7.98
N SER A 25 -5.55 -3.64 8.41
CA SER A 25 -6.98 -3.72 8.09
C SER A 25 -7.55 -2.32 7.92
N GLU A 26 -8.71 -2.24 7.27
CA GLU A 26 -9.45 -0.99 7.08
C GLU A 26 -9.91 -0.40 8.42
N ASP A 27 -10.34 -1.27 9.34
CA ASP A 27 -10.75 -0.89 10.70
C ASP A 27 -9.59 -0.32 11.51
N ASP A 28 -8.42 -0.95 11.48
CA ASP A 28 -7.22 -0.44 12.14
C ASP A 28 -6.78 0.91 11.54
N SER A 29 -6.89 1.06 10.22
CA SER A 29 -6.58 2.32 9.53
C SER A 29 -7.50 3.44 10.02
N LYS A 30 -8.81 3.16 10.11
CA LYS A 30 -9.81 4.12 10.58
C LYS A 30 -9.62 4.45 12.07
N LEU A 31 -9.36 3.44 12.91
CA LEU A 31 -9.10 3.61 14.34
C LEU A 31 -7.84 4.44 14.58
N ALA A 32 -6.73 4.12 13.91
CA ALA A 32 -5.49 4.87 14.01
C ALA A 32 -5.69 6.33 13.57
N SER A 33 -6.38 6.56 12.45
CA SER A 33 -6.68 7.91 11.95
C SER A 33 -7.49 8.73 12.95
N ARG A 34 -8.49 8.12 13.62
CA ARG A 34 -9.23 8.77 14.72
C ARG A 34 -8.34 9.08 15.92
N LYS A 35 -7.43 8.17 16.30
CA LYS A 35 -6.46 8.42 17.38
C LYS A 35 -5.55 9.61 17.08
N TYR A 36 -5.05 9.73 15.85
CA TYR A 36 -4.25 10.88 15.44
C TYR A 36 -5.05 12.19 15.49
N ALA A 37 -6.27 12.21 14.96
CA ALA A 37 -7.15 13.37 15.07
C ALA A 37 -7.39 13.77 16.54
N ARG A 38 -7.59 12.79 17.43
CA ARG A 38 -7.75 13.03 18.88
C ARG A 38 -6.49 13.60 19.53
N ILE A 39 -5.30 13.17 19.11
CA ILE A 39 -4.03 13.75 19.59
C ILE A 39 -3.94 15.21 19.21
N ILE A 40 -4.26 15.57 17.95
CA ILE A 40 -4.26 16.95 17.49
C ILE A 40 -5.28 17.80 18.28
N GLN A 41 -6.48 17.26 18.53
CA GLN A 41 -7.48 17.93 19.37
C GLN A 41 -6.98 18.22 20.79
N LYS A 42 -6.28 17.26 21.41
CA LYS A 42 -5.71 17.42 22.76
C LYS A 42 -4.62 18.48 22.84
N LEU A 43 -4.01 18.84 21.71
CA LEU A 43 -3.05 19.95 21.62
C LEU A 43 -3.72 21.33 21.47
N GLY A 44 -5.06 21.40 21.47
CA GLY A 44 -5.81 22.66 21.41
C GLY A 44 -6.28 23.06 20.01
N PHE A 45 -6.03 22.24 18.99
CA PHE A 45 -6.50 22.52 17.63
C PHE A 45 -7.93 22.03 17.42
N ASN A 46 -8.74 22.78 16.67
CA ASN A 46 -10.10 22.39 16.28
C ASN A 46 -10.10 21.37 15.11
N ALA A 47 -9.40 20.24 15.29
CA ALA A 47 -9.36 19.18 14.29
C ALA A 47 -10.65 18.34 14.32
N LYS A 48 -11.18 18.03 13.14
CA LYS A 48 -12.32 17.12 12.95
C LYS A 48 -11.87 15.93 12.13
N PHE A 49 -12.39 14.74 12.45
CA PHE A 49 -12.16 13.54 11.66
C PHE A 49 -13.23 13.45 10.56
N THR A 50 -12.89 13.89 9.35
CA THR A 50 -13.77 13.89 8.18
C THR A 50 -13.08 13.20 6.99
N ASP A 51 -13.85 12.87 5.96
CA ASP A 51 -13.36 12.45 4.64
C ASP A 51 -12.36 11.29 4.65
N PHE A 52 -12.55 10.35 5.60
CA PHE A 52 -11.74 9.14 5.64
C PHE A 52 -11.94 8.32 4.37
N LYS A 53 -10.85 8.10 3.64
CA LYS A 53 -10.82 7.32 2.41
C LYS A 53 -9.55 6.48 2.36
N ILE A 54 -9.71 5.19 2.10
CA ILE A 54 -8.58 4.31 1.77
C ILE A 54 -8.05 4.71 0.39
N GLN A 55 -6.78 5.11 0.34
CA GLN A 55 -6.13 5.55 -0.91
C GLN A 55 -5.42 4.41 -1.64
N ASN A 56 -4.89 3.43 -0.90
CA ASN A 56 -4.20 2.29 -1.46
C ASN A 56 -4.26 1.09 -0.49
N ILE A 57 -4.28 -0.12 -1.04
CA ILE A 57 -4.18 -1.39 -0.31
C ILE A 57 -3.07 -2.20 -0.96
N VAL A 58 -2.15 -2.72 -0.14
CA VAL A 58 -1.08 -3.61 -0.58
C VAL A 58 -1.34 -5.00 0.00
N GLY A 59 -1.50 -5.99 -0.88
CA GLY A 59 -1.54 -7.40 -0.52
C GLY A 59 -0.25 -8.09 -0.96
N SER A 60 0.07 -9.20 -0.31
CA SER A 60 1.14 -10.09 -0.76
C SER A 60 0.73 -11.54 -0.59
N CYS A 61 1.21 -12.41 -1.47
CA CYS A 61 1.03 -13.85 -1.38
C CYS A 61 2.27 -14.61 -1.85
N ASP A 62 2.29 -15.92 -1.61
CA ASP A 62 3.38 -16.80 -2.01
C ASP A 62 2.77 -18.11 -2.53
N ILE A 63 2.94 -18.37 -3.83
CA ILE A 63 2.36 -19.55 -4.49
C ILE A 63 3.21 -20.81 -4.35
N LYS A 64 4.39 -20.73 -3.69
CA LYS A 64 5.25 -21.87 -3.32
C LYS A 64 5.84 -22.68 -4.48
N PHE A 65 5.91 -22.11 -5.67
CA PHE A 65 6.68 -22.69 -6.78
C PHE A 65 7.34 -21.59 -7.63
N PRO A 66 8.48 -21.89 -8.27
CA PRO A 66 9.19 -20.89 -9.06
C PRO A 66 8.48 -20.57 -10.37
N ILE A 67 8.55 -19.31 -10.79
CA ILE A 67 7.93 -18.80 -12.03
C ILE A 67 9.02 -18.42 -13.03
N ARG A 68 8.92 -18.90 -14.28
CA ARG A 68 9.79 -18.49 -15.38
C ARG A 68 9.34 -17.15 -15.96
N LEU A 69 9.92 -16.06 -15.46
CA LEU A 69 9.48 -14.68 -15.76
C LEU A 69 9.71 -14.27 -17.21
N GLU A 70 10.76 -14.75 -17.88
CA GLU A 70 11.04 -14.43 -19.29
C GLU A 70 9.91 -14.95 -20.19
N GLY A 71 9.43 -16.15 -19.91
CA GLY A 71 8.31 -16.75 -20.64
C GLY A 71 7.00 -15.99 -20.41
N LEU A 72 6.77 -15.54 -19.16
CA LEU A 72 5.60 -14.73 -18.81
C LEU A 72 5.66 -13.35 -19.49
N ALA A 73 6.80 -12.67 -19.41
CA ALA A 73 7.04 -11.37 -20.03
C ALA A 73 6.85 -11.43 -21.55
N SER A 74 7.36 -12.47 -22.22
CA SER A 74 7.21 -12.66 -23.66
C SER A 74 5.75 -12.87 -24.06
N ARG A 75 5.01 -13.76 -23.37
CA ARG A 75 3.60 -14.07 -23.71
C ARG A 75 2.63 -12.95 -23.34
N HIS A 76 2.91 -12.21 -22.28
CA HIS A 76 2.07 -11.12 -21.77
C HIS A 76 2.76 -9.75 -21.92
N HIS A 77 3.52 -9.55 -23.01
CA HIS A 77 4.36 -8.35 -23.21
C HIS A 77 3.56 -7.04 -23.16
N ASN A 78 2.31 -7.03 -23.62
CA ASN A 78 1.43 -5.85 -23.57
C ASN A 78 1.10 -5.38 -22.15
N PHE A 79 1.26 -6.25 -21.15
CA PHE A 79 0.93 -5.99 -19.75
C PHE A 79 2.15 -6.08 -18.83
N SER A 80 3.29 -6.51 -19.34
CA SER A 80 4.45 -6.88 -18.53
C SER A 80 5.65 -5.99 -18.84
N SER A 81 6.37 -5.60 -17.79
CA SER A 81 7.69 -4.97 -17.90
C SER A 81 8.66 -5.77 -17.03
N TYR A 82 9.73 -6.29 -17.64
CA TYR A 82 10.71 -7.12 -16.96
C TYR A 82 12.13 -6.78 -17.45
N GLU A 83 12.89 -6.12 -16.58
CA GLU A 83 14.29 -5.74 -16.78
C GLU A 83 15.07 -6.13 -15.52
N PRO A 84 15.56 -7.39 -15.42
CA PRO A 84 16.11 -7.94 -14.18
C PRO A 84 17.32 -7.18 -13.64
N GLU A 85 18.09 -6.53 -14.50
CA GLU A 85 19.23 -5.67 -14.14
C GLU A 85 18.79 -4.38 -13.40
N LEU A 86 17.56 -3.91 -13.62
CA LEU A 86 17.00 -2.74 -12.94
C LEU A 86 16.13 -3.12 -11.75
N PHE A 87 15.33 -4.17 -11.89
CA PHE A 87 14.43 -4.64 -10.84
C PHE A 87 14.21 -6.16 -10.94
N PRO A 88 14.37 -6.94 -9.85
CA PRO A 88 14.36 -8.40 -9.90
C PRO A 88 12.98 -9.04 -10.13
N GLY A 89 11.89 -8.28 -10.04
CA GLY A 89 10.53 -8.78 -10.26
C GLY A 89 9.96 -8.36 -11.61
N LEU A 90 8.97 -9.10 -12.11
CA LEU A 90 8.18 -8.70 -13.26
C LEU A 90 7.04 -7.77 -12.80
N ILE A 91 6.93 -6.60 -13.43
CA ILE A 91 5.84 -5.66 -13.19
C ILE A 91 4.70 -6.00 -14.14
N TYR A 92 3.58 -6.47 -13.61
CA TYR A 92 2.39 -6.80 -14.40
C TYR A 92 1.29 -5.76 -14.16
N ARG A 93 0.80 -5.13 -15.24
CA ARG A 93 -0.24 -4.10 -15.21
C ARG A 93 -1.56 -4.68 -15.68
N MET A 94 -2.40 -5.10 -14.74
CA MET A 94 -3.75 -5.59 -15.02
C MET A 94 -4.70 -4.42 -15.29
N ILE A 95 -5.52 -4.52 -16.34
CA ILE A 95 -6.47 -3.46 -16.72
C ILE A 95 -7.72 -3.50 -15.85
N LYS A 96 -8.28 -4.69 -15.61
CA LYS A 96 -9.55 -4.87 -14.91
C LYS A 96 -9.48 -6.07 -13.93
N PRO A 97 -9.55 -5.82 -12.60
CA PRO A 97 -9.45 -4.52 -11.95
C PRO A 97 -8.09 -3.84 -12.24
N LYS A 98 -8.03 -2.50 -12.17
CA LYS A 98 -6.80 -1.74 -12.44
C LYS A 98 -5.81 -1.93 -11.27
N ILE A 99 -4.88 -2.87 -11.41
CA ILE A 99 -3.93 -3.28 -10.37
C ILE A 99 -2.53 -3.48 -10.96
N VAL A 100 -1.51 -3.20 -10.15
CA VAL A 100 -0.12 -3.55 -10.45
C VAL A 100 0.28 -4.73 -9.57
N LEU A 101 0.80 -5.79 -10.19
CA LEU A 101 1.37 -6.96 -9.51
C LEU A 101 2.89 -6.93 -9.65
N LEU A 102 3.60 -7.33 -8.60
CA LEU A 102 5.05 -7.50 -8.60
C LEU A 102 5.36 -8.98 -8.46
N ILE A 103 5.66 -9.66 -9.57
CA ILE A 103 5.79 -11.12 -9.61
C ILE A 103 7.27 -11.50 -9.54
N PHE A 104 7.66 -12.30 -8.55
CA PHE A 104 9.05 -12.72 -8.36
C PHE A 104 9.28 -14.17 -8.82
N VAL A 105 10.52 -14.50 -9.23
CA VAL A 105 10.92 -15.86 -9.62
C VAL A 105 10.59 -16.89 -8.53
N SER A 106 10.64 -16.49 -7.26
CA SER A 106 10.33 -17.36 -6.10
C SER A 106 8.85 -17.77 -5.97
N GLY A 107 7.93 -17.17 -6.74
CA GLY A 107 6.49 -17.35 -6.57
C GLY A 107 5.83 -16.37 -5.59
N LYS A 108 6.60 -15.45 -5.00
CA LYS A 108 6.05 -14.32 -4.24
C LYS A 108 5.42 -13.29 -5.17
N ILE A 109 4.29 -12.70 -4.74
CA ILE A 109 3.54 -11.67 -5.45
C ILE A 109 3.13 -10.58 -4.45
#